data_AF-A0A9D7J7A5-F1
#
_entry.id   AF-A0A9D7J7A5-F1
#
_cell.length_a   1.000
_cell.length_b   1.000
_cell.length_c   1.000
_cell.angle_alpha   90.00
_cell.angle_beta   90.00
_cell.angle_gamma   90.00
#
_symmetry.space_group_name_H-M   'P 1'
#
loop_
_entity.id
_entity.type
_entity.pdbx_description
1 polymer ?
#
loop_
_entity_poly.entity_id
_entity_poly.type
_entity_poly.pdbx_seq_one_letter_code
_entity_poly.pdbx_strand_id
1 'polypeptide(L)'
;MNPMPLTVMSANLWNLNEPLRDRMGVFSGMVAELRPDVIAMQEVRPFPGSAARLQLELVDALADYHVHYSVGSADDATTEGLAIATRQPVAEARTYRLPGGGTEPDRVVQYDVRVPTGDGWVGVLNAHPLTRMTATCATCRAGRVHRRRRQPPSSGPTTDSPSAGT
;
A
#
# COMPACT_ATOMS: atom_id res chain seq x y z
N MET A 1 -3.74 -0.07 -29.83
CA MET A 1 -2.49 0.16 -29.07
C MET A 1 -2.36 -0.96 -28.05
N ASN A 2 -1.19 -1.58 -27.92
CA ASN A 2 -0.97 -2.57 -26.87
C ASN A 2 -0.95 -1.84 -25.50
N PRO A 3 -1.51 -2.44 -24.44
CA PRO A 3 -1.41 -1.86 -23.10
C PRO A 3 0.07 -1.75 -22.72
N MET A 4 0.50 -0.54 -22.35
CA MET A 4 1.85 -0.35 -21.80
C MET A 4 1.87 -0.87 -20.36
N PRO A 5 2.94 -1.58 -19.94
CA PRO A 5 3.06 -2.05 -18.56
C PRO A 5 3.20 -0.86 -17.61
N LEU A 6 2.46 -0.90 -16.49
CA LEU A 6 2.62 0.05 -15.39
C LEU A 6 3.84 -0.35 -14.55
N THR A 7 4.80 0.55 -14.40
CA THR A 7 6.00 0.33 -13.58
C THR A 7 5.85 1.01 -12.21
N VAL A 8 6.12 0.25 -11.14
CA VAL A 8 5.94 0.73 -9.76
C VAL A 8 7.22 0.48 -8.96
N MET A 9 7.69 1.53 -8.29
CA MET A 9 8.79 1.49 -7.35
C MET A 9 8.26 1.67 -5.93
N SER A 10 8.80 0.94 -4.95
CA SER A 10 8.57 1.18 -3.53
C SER A 10 9.90 1.40 -2.82
N ALA A 11 9.98 2.42 -1.96
CA ALA A 11 11.21 2.78 -1.27
C ALA A 11 10.95 3.34 0.13
N ASN A 12 11.58 2.77 1.15
CA ASN A 12 11.71 3.41 2.45
C ASN A 12 12.94 4.34 2.42
N LEU A 13 12.73 5.63 2.71
CA LEU A 13 13.78 6.65 2.56
C LEU A 13 14.62 6.85 3.82
N TRP A 14 14.36 6.08 4.87
CA TRP A 14 15.11 6.13 6.14
C TRP A 14 15.18 7.54 6.73
N ASN A 15 14.06 8.27 6.62
CA ASN A 15 13.85 9.61 7.15
C ASN A 15 15.03 10.58 6.88
N LEU A 16 15.35 11.43 7.85
CA LEU A 16 16.40 12.46 7.75
C LEU A 16 17.78 11.96 8.22
N ASN A 17 17.98 10.65 8.39
CA ASN A 17 19.26 10.12 8.87
C ASN A 17 20.42 10.46 7.92
N GLU A 18 21.60 10.73 8.48
CA GLU A 18 22.80 11.00 7.68
C GLU A 18 23.37 9.70 7.07
N PRO A 19 23.99 9.75 5.86
CA PRO A 19 24.25 10.92 5.03
C PRO A 19 23.04 11.24 4.12
N LEU A 20 22.22 12.22 4.48
CA LEU A 20 20.90 12.43 3.86
C LEU A 20 21.03 12.83 2.39
N ARG A 21 21.87 13.82 2.08
CA ARG A 21 22.05 14.34 0.72
C ARG A 21 22.57 13.29 -0.24
N ASP A 22 23.58 12.52 0.17
CA ASP A 22 24.17 11.48 -0.67
C ASP A 22 23.14 10.37 -0.96
N ARG A 23 22.38 9.94 0.07
CA ARG A 23 21.31 8.94 -0.10
C ARG A 23 20.21 9.43 -1.03
N MET A 24 19.77 10.69 -0.89
CA MET A 24 18.76 11.27 -1.79
C MET A 24 19.29 11.45 -3.22
N GLY A 25 20.58 11.76 -3.38
CA GLY A 25 21.24 11.80 -4.69
C GLY A 25 21.25 10.45 -5.39
N VAL A 26 21.60 9.37 -4.68
CA VAL A 26 21.53 8.00 -5.21
C VAL A 26 20.10 7.61 -5.56
N PHE A 27 19.13 7.94 -4.71
CA PHE A 27 17.72 7.70 -4.98
C PHE A 27 17.23 8.46 -6.22
N SER A 28 17.63 9.73 -6.38
CA SER A 28 17.35 10.53 -7.57
C SER A 28 17.90 9.88 -8.83
N GLY A 29 19.14 9.38 -8.80
CA GLY A 29 19.76 8.63 -9.89
C GLY A 29 18.95 7.38 -10.29
N MET A 30 18.51 6.59 -9.30
CA MET A 30 17.66 5.41 -9.55
C MET A 30 16.31 5.78 -10.18
N VAL A 31 15.67 6.85 -9.71
CA VAL A 31 14.39 7.33 -10.28
C VAL A 31 14.60 7.81 -11.71
N ALA A 32 15.69 8.54 -12.00
CA ALA A 32 16.01 9.02 -13.33
C ALA A 32 16.32 7.88 -14.32
N GLU A 33 16.99 6.82 -13.87
CA GLU A 33 17.31 5.65 -14.68
C GLU A 33 16.09 4.77 -14.95
N LEU A 34 15.34 4.42 -13.90
CA LEU A 34 14.22 3.48 -13.98
C LEU A 34 12.94 4.11 -14.53
N ARG A 35 12.77 5.43 -14.38
CA ARG A 35 11.59 6.21 -14.80
C ARG A 35 10.25 5.54 -14.44
N PRO A 36 10.06 5.05 -13.20
CA PRO A 36 8.83 4.35 -12.82
C PRO A 36 7.60 5.24 -12.99
N ASP A 37 6.46 4.68 -13.34
CA ASP A 37 5.21 5.43 -13.47
C ASP A 37 4.66 5.87 -12.12
N VAL A 38 4.93 5.07 -11.07
CA VAL A 38 4.53 5.30 -9.70
C VAL A 38 5.67 4.99 -8.74
N ILE A 39 5.87 5.85 -7.73
CA ILE A 39 6.85 5.66 -6.65
C ILE A 39 6.13 5.78 -5.31
N ALA A 40 6.06 4.70 -4.54
CA ALA A 40 5.52 4.68 -3.18
C ALA A 40 6.66 4.80 -2.16
N MET A 41 6.66 5.87 -1.37
CA MET A 41 7.75 6.21 -0.45
C MET A 41 7.31 6.15 1.01
N GLN A 42 8.11 5.48 1.85
CA GLN A 42 7.92 5.42 3.30
C GLN A 42 8.99 6.24 4.04
N GLU A 43 8.73 6.56 5.31
CA GLU A 43 9.60 7.40 6.15
C GLU A 43 9.89 8.76 5.55
N VAL A 44 8.89 9.37 4.89
CA VAL A 44 9.04 10.70 4.32
C VAL A 44 8.84 11.73 5.44
N ARG A 45 9.85 12.56 5.66
CA ARG A 45 9.79 13.61 6.69
C ARG A 45 9.88 15.03 6.11
N PRO A 46 9.17 15.98 6.75
CA PRO A 46 9.51 17.40 6.62
C PRO A 46 10.88 17.71 7.20
N PHE A 47 11.55 18.73 6.67
CA PHE A 47 12.74 19.30 7.29
C PHE A 47 12.41 19.97 8.63
N PRO A 48 13.36 20.00 9.58
CA PRO A 48 13.16 20.69 10.85
C PRO A 48 12.73 22.15 10.65
N GLY A 49 11.67 22.57 11.35
CA GLY A 49 11.13 23.92 11.26
C GLY A 49 10.22 24.20 10.06
N SER A 50 9.87 23.20 9.24
CA SER A 50 8.92 23.39 8.14
C SER A 50 8.05 22.17 7.87
N ALA A 51 6.73 22.28 8.06
CA ALA A 51 5.79 21.21 7.68
C ALA A 51 5.60 21.07 6.16
N ALA A 52 5.99 22.09 5.38
CA ALA A 52 5.78 22.13 3.93
C ALA A 52 6.97 21.58 3.15
N ARG A 53 8.19 21.71 3.69
CA ARG A 53 9.40 21.33 2.98
C ARG A 53 9.81 19.90 3.30
N LEU A 54 9.81 19.02 2.31
CA LEU A 54 10.07 17.60 2.48
C LEU A 54 11.50 17.25 2.07
N GLN A 55 12.06 16.17 2.63
CA GLN A 55 13.32 15.60 2.14
C GLN A 55 13.32 15.26 0.64
N LEU A 56 12.12 15.06 0.06
CA LEU A 56 11.91 14.82 -1.36
C LEU A 56 12.37 15.99 -2.25
N GLU A 57 12.51 17.21 -1.70
CA GLU A 57 13.11 18.35 -2.41
C GLU A 57 14.58 18.10 -2.82
N LEU A 58 15.25 17.09 -2.22
CA LEU A 58 16.61 16.69 -2.58
C LEU A 58 16.66 15.69 -3.74
N VAL A 59 15.50 15.31 -4.29
CA VAL A 59 15.37 14.27 -5.32
C VAL A 59 14.97 14.93 -6.64
N ASP A 60 15.93 15.50 -7.36
CA ASP A 60 15.70 16.27 -8.58
C ASP A 60 14.86 15.53 -9.63
N ALA A 61 15.01 14.20 -9.73
CA ALA A 61 14.26 13.38 -10.68
C ALA A 61 12.73 13.36 -10.43
N LEU A 62 12.26 13.81 -9.25
CA LEU A 62 10.84 13.97 -8.93
C LEU A 62 10.23 15.26 -9.49
N ALA A 63 11.01 16.15 -10.11
CA ALA A 63 10.48 17.39 -10.69
C ALA A 63 9.39 17.16 -11.74
N ASP A 64 9.44 16.03 -12.45
CA ASP A 64 8.45 15.62 -13.45
C ASP A 64 7.27 14.81 -12.85
N TYR A 65 7.22 14.67 -11.53
CA TYR A 65 6.23 13.83 -10.85
C TYR A 65 5.24 14.67 -10.04
N HIS A 66 4.00 14.19 -9.96
CA HIS A 66 2.99 14.66 -9.04
C HIS A 66 3.18 13.97 -7.70
N VAL A 67 3.69 14.69 -6.70
CA VAL A 67 3.96 14.16 -5.37
C VAL A 67 2.78 14.42 -4.43
N HIS A 68 2.22 13.34 -3.90
CA HIS A 68 1.19 13.37 -2.87
C HIS A 68 1.79 12.90 -1.55
N TYR A 69 1.93 13.79 -0.58
CA TYR A 69 2.39 13.48 0.77
C TYR A 69 1.21 13.39 1.75
N SER A 70 1.32 12.51 2.73
CA SER A 70 0.37 12.43 3.84
C SER A 70 1.08 12.07 5.13
N VAL A 71 0.76 12.81 6.19
CA VAL A 71 1.27 12.53 7.53
C VAL A 71 0.72 11.17 7.98
N GLY A 72 1.65 10.28 8.33
CA GLY A 72 1.35 8.95 8.83
C GLY A 72 1.33 8.90 10.34
N SER A 73 2.36 9.47 10.95
CA SER A 73 2.52 9.62 12.39
C SER A 73 3.06 11.00 12.71
N ALA A 74 2.55 11.60 13.77
CA ALA A 74 3.07 12.84 14.32
C ALA A 74 3.04 12.75 15.84
N ASP A 75 4.17 13.04 16.48
CA ASP A 75 4.29 13.31 17.90
C ASP A 75 4.94 14.69 18.11
N ASP A 76 5.10 15.10 19.37
CA ASP A 76 5.63 16.43 19.73
C ASP A 76 7.07 16.66 19.23
N ALA A 77 7.80 15.60 18.85
CA ALA A 77 9.19 15.66 18.43
C ALA A 77 9.39 15.46 16.92
N THR A 78 8.51 14.70 16.27
CA THR A 78 8.73 14.21 14.91
C THR A 78 7.43 14.06 14.12
N THR A 79 7.47 14.47 12.85
CA THR A 79 6.44 14.17 11.86
C THR A 79 7.01 13.24 10.81
N GLU A 80 6.30 12.17 10.52
CA GLU A 80 6.65 11.19 9.49
C GLU A 80 5.43 10.79 8.69
N GLY A 81 5.62 10.54 7.41
CA GLY A 81 4.53 10.15 6.55
C GLY A 81 4.93 9.26 5.39
N LEU A 82 3.96 9.16 4.51
CA LEU A 82 4.03 8.43 3.26
C LEU A 82 3.95 9.43 2.12
N ALA A 83 4.60 9.12 1.01
CA ALA A 83 4.35 9.82 -0.24
C ALA A 83 4.11 8.85 -1.39
N ILE A 84 3.32 9.29 -2.37
CA ILE A 84 3.22 8.64 -3.68
C ILE A 84 3.54 9.69 -4.72
N ALA A 85 4.50 9.39 -5.60
CA ALA A 85 4.82 10.21 -6.76
C ALA A 85 4.33 9.52 -8.03
N THR A 86 3.63 10.23 -8.91
CA THR A 86 3.13 9.69 -10.19
C THR A 86 3.52 10.56 -11.37
N ARG A 87 3.78 9.95 -12.52
CA ARG A 87 4.05 10.70 -13.77
C ARG A 87 2.82 11.33 -14.41
N GLN A 88 1.64 10.83 -14.06
CA GLN A 88 0.35 11.37 -14.50
C GLN A 88 -0.39 11.94 -13.29
N PRO A 89 -1.25 12.96 -13.46
CA PRO A 89 -2.10 13.44 -12.40
C PRO A 89 -2.97 12.32 -11.83
N VAL A 90 -3.08 12.27 -10.49
CA VAL A 90 -3.94 11.29 -9.82
C VAL A 90 -5.39 11.79 -9.85
N ALA A 91 -6.34 10.89 -10.11
CA ALA A 91 -7.76 11.24 -10.06
C ALA A 91 -8.28 11.39 -8.62
N GLU A 92 -7.63 10.71 -7.67
CA GLU A 92 -8.01 10.66 -6.27
C GLU A 92 -6.75 10.42 -5.43
N ALA A 93 -6.73 10.89 -4.19
CA ALA A 93 -5.70 10.58 -3.20
C ALA A 93 -6.34 10.60 -1.81
N ARG A 94 -6.20 9.52 -1.04
CA ARG A 94 -6.76 9.41 0.30
C ARG A 94 -5.75 8.82 1.27
N THR A 95 -6.05 9.00 2.55
CA THR A 95 -5.20 8.53 3.64
C THR A 95 -6.08 7.92 4.70
N TYR A 96 -5.81 6.66 5.04
CA TYR A 96 -6.57 5.88 5.99
C TYR A 96 -5.68 5.52 7.17
N ARG A 97 -6.16 5.77 8.38
CA ARG A 97 -5.53 5.20 9.58
C ARG A 97 -5.84 3.71 9.63
N LEU A 98 -4.80 2.90 9.83
CA LEU A 98 -4.97 1.49 10.11
C LEU A 98 -5.46 1.30 11.54
N PRO A 99 -6.23 0.22 11.82
CA PRO A 99 -6.59 -0.13 13.18
C PRO A 99 -5.32 -0.25 14.06
N GLY A 100 -5.22 0.59 15.09
CA GLY A 100 -4.14 0.53 16.08
C GLY A 100 -4.31 -0.65 17.04
N GLY A 101 -3.19 -1.10 17.61
CA GLY A 101 -3.12 -2.21 18.58
C GLY A 101 -2.57 -1.85 19.97
N GLY A 102 -2.38 -0.57 20.31
CA GLY A 102 -1.84 -0.17 21.62
C GLY A 102 -0.73 0.89 21.53
N THR A 103 0.40 0.64 22.20
CA THR A 103 1.49 1.61 22.50
C THR A 103 2.39 2.02 21.32
N GLU A 104 2.08 1.58 20.10
CA GLU A 104 2.87 1.89 18.91
C GLU A 104 2.20 3.03 18.11
N PRO A 105 2.96 3.89 17.41
CA PRO A 105 2.38 5.02 16.69
C PRO A 105 1.29 4.58 15.71
N ASP A 106 0.21 5.35 15.62
CA ASP A 106 -0.86 5.16 14.64
C ASP A 106 -0.25 4.98 13.24
N ARG A 107 -0.53 3.83 12.62
CA ARG A 107 -0.06 3.53 11.27
C ARG A 107 -1.07 4.04 10.26
N VAL A 108 -0.55 4.47 9.12
CA VAL A 108 -1.36 5.00 8.03
C VAL A 108 -1.08 4.19 6.77
N VAL A 109 -2.14 3.94 6.01
CA VAL A 109 -2.04 3.60 4.59
C VAL A 109 -2.39 4.87 3.83
N GLN A 110 -1.49 5.26 2.94
CA GLN A 110 -1.85 6.19 1.88
C GLN A 110 -2.46 5.35 0.76
N TYR A 111 -3.78 5.49 0.55
CA TYR A 111 -4.54 4.69 -0.40
C TYR A 111 -5.28 5.57 -1.40
N ASP A 112 -5.45 5.00 -2.60
CA ASP A 112 -6.35 5.44 -3.67
C ASP A 112 -5.77 6.50 -4.59
N VAL A 113 -4.46 6.46 -4.85
CA VAL A 113 -3.93 7.04 -6.08
C VAL A 113 -4.41 6.19 -7.25
N ARG A 114 -5.46 6.66 -7.92
CA ARG A 114 -5.99 6.05 -9.14
C ARG A 114 -5.21 6.57 -10.33
N VAL A 115 -4.40 5.69 -10.91
CA VAL A 115 -3.67 5.96 -12.14
C VAL A 115 -4.51 5.45 -13.31
N PRO A 116 -4.85 6.28 -14.31
CA PRO A 116 -5.57 5.84 -15.49
C PRO A 116 -4.68 4.89 -16.32
N THR A 117 -5.21 3.73 -16.69
CA THR A 117 -4.51 2.72 -17.51
C THR A 117 -5.46 2.18 -18.59
N GLY A 118 -5.33 2.65 -19.83
CA GLY A 118 -6.25 2.27 -20.91
C GLY A 118 -7.69 2.69 -20.57
N ASP A 119 -8.62 1.73 -20.57
CA ASP A 119 -10.05 1.94 -20.26
C ASP A 119 -10.37 1.83 -18.75
N GLY A 120 -9.36 1.70 -17.88
CA GLY A 120 -9.54 1.42 -16.46
C GLY A 120 -8.61 2.22 -15.54
N TRP A 121 -8.60 1.84 -14.27
CA TRP A 121 -7.81 2.48 -13.22
C TRP A 121 -7.10 1.44 -12.36
N VAL A 122 -5.87 1.73 -11.96
CA VAL A 122 -5.14 0.95 -10.95
C VAL A 122 -5.03 1.78 -9.68
N GLY A 123 -5.46 1.21 -8.56
CA GLY A 123 -5.27 1.78 -7.23
C GLY A 123 -3.92 1.39 -6.65
N VAL A 124 -3.16 2.37 -6.17
CA VAL A 124 -1.87 2.14 -5.51
C VAL A 124 -2.03 2.33 -4.00
N LEU A 125 -1.54 1.35 -3.23
CA LEU A 125 -1.52 1.36 -1.77
C LEU A 125 -0.07 1.49 -1.29
N ASN A 126 0.21 2.54 -0.52
CA ASN A 126 1.47 2.71 0.18
C ASN A 126 1.22 2.55 1.69
N ALA A 127 2.01 1.71 2.34
CA ALA A 127 1.89 1.42 3.77
C ALA A 127 3.28 1.15 4.38
N HIS A 128 3.44 1.49 5.66
CA HIS A 128 4.64 1.19 6.43
C HIS A 128 4.29 0.36 7.68
N PRO A 129 4.19 -0.98 7.56
CA PRO A 129 3.80 -1.85 8.68
C PRO A 129 4.91 -1.93 9.74
N LEU A 130 4.54 -2.31 10.97
CA LEU A 130 5.47 -2.50 12.09
C LEU A 130 6.54 -3.56 11.75
N THR A 131 7.81 -3.23 12.01
CA THR A 131 8.96 -4.15 11.88
C THR A 131 9.00 -5.19 13.00
N ARG A 132 8.29 -4.98 14.11
CA ARG A 132 8.11 -5.99 15.15
C ARG A 132 6.88 -6.83 14.84
N MET A 133 7.10 -8.07 14.42
CA MET A 133 6.16 -9.15 14.74
C MET A 133 6.17 -9.32 16.26
N THR A 134 5.37 -8.55 16.98
CA THR A 134 4.90 -9.03 18.28
C THR A 134 4.02 -10.22 17.95
N ALA A 135 4.58 -11.42 18.13
CA ALA A 135 3.86 -12.68 18.03
C ALA A 135 2.81 -12.72 19.14
N THR A 136 1.70 -12.03 18.94
CA THR A 136 0.47 -12.25 19.67
C THR A 136 -0.67 -11.79 18.79
N CYS A 137 -1.14 -12.68 17.89
CA CYS A 137 -2.53 -12.63 17.45
C CYS A 137 -3.40 -12.93 18.69
N ALA A 138 -3.54 -11.96 19.59
CA ALA A 138 -4.51 -12.02 20.65
C ALA A 138 -5.88 -11.87 19.97
N THR A 139 -6.54 -13.00 19.75
CA THR A 139 -7.85 -13.18 19.10
C THR A 139 -7.88 -13.14 17.57
N CYS A 140 -7.12 -14.05 16.96
CA CYS A 140 -7.64 -14.79 15.82
C CYS A 140 -8.81 -15.66 16.33
N ARG A 141 -9.98 -15.06 16.61
CA ARG A 141 -11.22 -15.84 16.71
C ARG A 141 -11.37 -16.48 15.34
N ALA A 142 -11.10 -17.78 15.26
CA ALA A 142 -11.40 -18.58 14.10
C ALA A 142 -12.87 -18.33 13.74
N GLY A 143 -13.08 -17.43 12.79
CA GLY A 143 -14.37 -17.25 12.16
C GLY A 143 -14.71 -18.59 11.57
N ARG A 144 -15.71 -19.25 12.17
CA ARG A 144 -16.32 -20.44 11.60
C ARG A 144 -16.74 -20.06 10.18
N VAL A 145 -15.94 -20.48 9.20
CA VAL A 145 -16.34 -20.43 7.80
C VAL A 145 -17.54 -21.37 7.71
N HIS A 146 -18.74 -20.80 7.78
CA HIS A 146 -19.93 -21.47 7.28
C HIS A 146 -19.74 -21.62 5.77
N ARG A 147 -19.05 -22.69 5.37
CA ARG A 147 -19.22 -23.26 4.04
C ARG A 147 -20.67 -23.70 3.96
N ARG A 148 -21.54 -22.83 3.43
CA ARG A 148 -22.79 -23.30 2.84
C ARG A 148 -22.38 -24.24 1.70
N ARG A 149 -22.40 -25.55 1.98
CA ARG A 149 -22.40 -26.56 0.91
C ARG A 149 -23.64 -26.27 0.08
N ARG A 150 -23.45 -25.91 -1.18
CA ARG A 150 -24.53 -26.01 -2.17
C ARG A 150 -24.98 -27.47 -2.17
N GLN A 151 -26.22 -27.72 -1.78
CA GLN A 151 -26.88 -29.00 -2.04
C GLN A 151 -27.01 -29.15 -3.56
N PRO A 152 -26.50 -30.22 -4.17
CA PRO A 152 -26.94 -30.60 -5.51
C PRO A 152 -28.39 -31.10 -5.43
N PRO A 153 -29.20 -30.94 -6.48
CA PRO A 153 -30.58 -31.40 -6.50
C PRO A 153 -30.60 -32.94 -6.39
N SER A 154 -31.26 -33.48 -5.37
CA SER A 154 -31.49 -34.92 -5.26
C SER A 154 -32.64 -35.30 -6.20
N SER A 155 -32.27 -36.04 -7.24
CA SER A 155 -33.12 -36.86 -8.10
C SER A 155 -34.02 -37.79 -7.26
N GLY A 156 -35.27 -37.94 -7.70
CA GLY A 156 -36.32 -38.71 -7.00
C GLY A 156 -36.06 -40.22 -6.91
N PRO A 157 -36.90 -40.94 -6.16
CA PRO A 157 -36.69 -42.35 -5.86
C PRO A 157 -37.10 -43.26 -7.04
N THR A 158 -36.14 -44.00 -7.57
CA THR A 158 -36.36 -45.25 -8.31
C THR A 158 -36.67 -46.36 -7.31
N THR A 159 -37.85 -46.96 -7.48
CA THR A 159 -38.28 -48.21 -6.84
C THR A 159 -37.54 -49.38 -7.45
N ASP A 160 -36.96 -50.26 -6.63
CA ASP A 160 -36.70 -51.65 -7.03
C ASP A 160 -36.87 -52.59 -5.83
N SER A 161 -37.77 -53.54 -6.01
CA SER A 161 -38.01 -54.72 -5.15
C SER A 161 -36.97 -55.80 -5.44
N PRO A 162 -36.73 -56.74 -4.51
CA PRO A 162 -36.28 -58.07 -4.91
C PRO A 162 -37.24 -59.16 -4.45
N SER A 163 -37.57 -60.01 -5.42
CA SER A 163 -38.16 -61.34 -5.26
C SER A 163 -37.05 -62.37 -5.13
N ALA A 164 -37.14 -63.27 -4.14
CA ALA A 164 -36.59 -64.62 -4.13
C ALA A 164 -37.26 -65.35 -2.94
N GLY A 165 -37.89 -66.51 -3.04
CA GLY A 165 -37.89 -67.52 -4.10
C GLY A 165 -36.95 -68.68 -3.77
N THR A 166 -37.26 -69.47 -2.73
CA THR A 166 -37.33 -70.95 -2.76
C THR A 166 -37.96 -71.47 -1.48
#